data_AF-A0A370T8T4-F1
#
_entry.id   AF-A0A370T8T4-F1
#
_cell.length_a   1.000
_cell.length_b   1.000
_cell.length_c   1.000
_cell.angle_alpha   90.00
_cell.angle_beta   90.00
_cell.angle_gamma   90.00
#
_symmetry.space_group_name_H-M   'P 1'
#
loop_
_entity.id
_entity.type
_entity.pdbx_description
1 polymer ?
#
loop_
_entity_poly.entity_id
_entity_poly.type
_entity_poly.pdbx_seq_one_letter_code
_entity_poly.pdbx_strand_id
1 'polypeptide(L)'
;MSGDPTLRRARNMTWQNSQYEAIASHISLAESSVESRVDFFRNTPADELINKIPPAGHWSAAIDGTFVRYDITIGILSDPNDNRGKPDWCEQIFVGDAEHDATCLHARVMSLPPTELMKRLHGGLESTLSISQSEKVLTDYSLTPMYQNPRIQSAEPHSQFYDSVLELASDLRFHLPKVKLAEGFANRRLTGSGLAKKETKWTKCWRYEYHQSLQERQLTLRFKPNPILGSNFSNYAGHEQELAFLLQNFPALSSFSHSGHSPPHEIQEKTAEFGKNMAAVWIGFAHGEGIHSPGNRNQKEQTDDKVLVMGPNYEFKFVAKDEYNREYRKGRVEKLWEHIPWQRWFELGEKLQGC
;
A
#
# COMPACT_ATOMS: atom_id res chain seq x y z
N MET A 1 3.15 1.09 7.35
CA MET A 1 3.91 0.68 6.17
C MET A 1 2.91 0.10 5.19
N SER A 2 2.76 0.68 4.01
CA SER A 2 1.90 0.22 2.91
C SER A 2 0.45 -0.13 3.28
N GLY A 3 -0.16 0.62 4.19
CA GLY A 3 -1.53 0.35 4.62
C GLY A 3 -2.09 1.39 5.57
N ASP A 4 -3.41 1.52 5.53
CA ASP A 4 -4.22 2.39 6.37
C ASP A 4 -5.60 1.75 6.63
N PRO A 5 -6.41 2.26 7.58
CA PRO A 5 -7.71 1.69 7.92
C PRO A 5 -8.75 1.64 6.79
N THR A 6 -8.52 2.30 5.65
CA THR A 6 -9.45 2.37 4.52
C THR A 6 -9.15 1.34 3.43
N LEU A 7 -7.93 0.83 3.33
CA LEU A 7 -7.52 -0.15 2.31
C LEU A 7 -8.29 -1.48 2.43
N ARG A 8 -8.46 -1.99 3.66
CA ARG A 8 -9.39 -3.08 4.00
C ARG A 8 -10.47 -2.56 4.94
N ARG A 9 -11.26 -1.62 4.42
CA ARG A 9 -12.33 -0.92 5.14
C ARG A 9 -13.16 -1.89 5.99
N ALA A 10 -13.32 -1.53 7.26
CA ALA A 10 -14.22 -2.25 8.16
C ALA A 10 -15.65 -2.23 7.62
N ARG A 11 -16.38 -3.33 7.76
CA ARG A 11 -17.75 -3.48 7.26
C ARG A 11 -18.73 -3.63 8.40
N ASN A 12 -19.96 -3.16 8.19
CA ASN A 12 -21.04 -3.27 9.17
C ASN A 12 -21.49 -4.73 9.36
N MET A 13 -22.22 -5.00 10.44
CA MET A 13 -22.69 -6.35 10.74
C MET A 13 -23.63 -6.93 9.69
N THR A 14 -24.38 -6.11 8.95
CA THR A 14 -25.20 -6.59 7.82
C THR A 14 -24.35 -7.26 6.76
N TRP A 15 -23.22 -6.64 6.38
CA TRP A 15 -22.29 -7.21 5.43
C TRP A 15 -21.54 -8.42 6.02
N GLN A 16 -21.11 -8.36 7.28
CA GLN A 16 -20.43 -9.49 7.93
C GLN A 16 -21.34 -10.72 8.00
N ASN A 17 -22.62 -10.52 8.36
CA ASN A 17 -23.61 -11.59 8.38
C ASN A 17 -23.87 -12.15 6.99
N SER A 18 -23.85 -11.34 5.92
CA SER A 18 -24.02 -11.86 4.56
C SER A 18 -22.85 -12.75 4.13
N GLN A 19 -21.62 -12.42 4.51
CA GLN A 19 -20.46 -13.28 4.28
C GLN A 19 -20.54 -14.58 5.10
N TYR A 20 -20.94 -14.47 6.37
CA TYR A 20 -21.15 -15.62 7.23
C TYR A 20 -22.20 -16.58 6.66
N GLU A 21 -23.35 -16.09 6.20
CA GLU A 21 -24.39 -16.94 5.58
C GLU A 21 -23.93 -17.58 4.27
N ALA A 22 -23.13 -16.86 3.46
CA ALA A 22 -22.55 -17.43 2.25
C ALA A 22 -21.60 -18.60 2.58
N ILE A 23 -20.81 -18.48 3.64
CA ILE A 23 -19.91 -19.54 4.10
C ILE A 23 -20.70 -20.69 4.69
N ALA A 24 -21.67 -20.41 5.57
CA ALA A 24 -22.54 -21.43 6.15
C ALA A 24 -23.23 -22.24 5.04
N SER A 25 -23.72 -21.57 3.99
CA SER A 25 -24.30 -22.23 2.82
C SER A 25 -23.28 -23.11 2.08
N HIS A 26 -22.06 -22.60 1.85
CA HIS A 26 -21.00 -23.34 1.18
C HIS A 26 -20.64 -24.66 1.89
N ILE A 27 -20.61 -24.65 3.23
CA ILE A 27 -20.28 -25.82 4.05
C ILE A 27 -21.51 -26.59 4.52
N SER A 28 -22.68 -26.37 3.88
CA SER A 28 -23.94 -27.09 4.14
C SER A 28 -24.49 -26.94 5.57
N LEU A 29 -24.30 -25.76 6.17
CA LEU A 29 -24.83 -25.37 7.48
C LEU A 29 -25.94 -24.32 7.42
N ALA A 30 -26.42 -23.94 6.23
CA ALA A 30 -27.47 -22.93 6.06
C ALA A 30 -28.75 -23.24 6.86
N GLU A 31 -29.16 -24.50 6.92
CA GLU A 31 -30.39 -24.91 7.65
C GLU A 31 -30.12 -25.29 9.11
N SER A 32 -28.86 -25.22 9.57
CA SER A 32 -28.50 -25.55 10.95
C SER A 32 -28.85 -24.42 11.91
N SER A 33 -29.22 -24.76 13.15
CA SER A 33 -29.41 -23.76 14.22
C SER A 33 -28.11 -23.03 14.55
N VAL A 34 -28.19 -21.85 15.16
CA VAL A 34 -27.00 -21.08 15.57
C VAL A 34 -26.11 -21.91 16.50
N GLU A 35 -26.69 -22.66 17.43
CA GLU A 35 -25.98 -23.53 18.36
C GLU A 35 -25.24 -24.65 17.60
N SER A 36 -25.92 -25.28 16.64
CA SER A 36 -25.33 -26.34 15.81
C SER A 36 -24.17 -25.82 14.96
N ARG A 37 -24.31 -24.59 14.42
CA ARG A 37 -23.24 -23.92 13.68
C ARG A 37 -22.05 -23.61 14.59
N VAL A 38 -22.31 -23.07 15.79
CA VAL A 38 -21.26 -22.79 16.80
C VAL A 38 -20.54 -24.07 17.20
N ASP A 39 -21.27 -25.14 17.48
CA ASP A 39 -20.71 -26.44 17.84
C ASP A 39 -19.87 -27.02 16.70
N PHE A 40 -20.33 -26.91 15.45
CA PHE A 40 -19.54 -27.29 14.29
C PHE A 40 -18.21 -26.53 14.24
N PHE A 41 -18.24 -25.19 14.31
CA PHE A 41 -17.01 -24.38 14.21
C PHE A 41 -16.06 -24.58 15.38
N ARG A 42 -16.57 -24.85 16.59
CA ARG A 42 -15.72 -25.07 17.77
C ARG A 42 -15.10 -26.46 17.83
N ASN A 43 -15.79 -27.47 17.31
CA ASN A 43 -15.36 -28.86 17.42
C ASN A 43 -14.71 -29.41 16.14
N THR A 44 -14.80 -28.70 15.01
CA THR A 44 -14.08 -29.07 13.78
C THR A 44 -12.61 -28.67 13.90
N PRO A 45 -11.66 -29.60 13.66
CA PRO A 45 -10.23 -29.27 13.60
C PRO A 45 -9.93 -28.14 12.61
N ALA A 46 -8.97 -27.27 12.95
CA ALA A 46 -8.69 -26.06 12.17
C ALA A 46 -8.22 -26.36 10.74
N ASP A 47 -7.43 -27.41 10.54
CA ASP A 47 -6.97 -27.88 9.24
C ASP A 47 -8.13 -28.41 8.38
N GLU A 48 -9.07 -29.15 8.98
CA GLU A 48 -10.30 -29.56 8.31
C GLU A 48 -11.18 -28.35 7.94
N LEU A 49 -11.30 -27.38 8.85
CA LEU A 49 -12.09 -26.19 8.62
C LEU A 49 -11.53 -25.32 7.47
N ILE A 50 -10.22 -25.14 7.43
CA ILE A 50 -9.54 -24.38 6.35
C ILE A 50 -9.78 -25.02 4.98
N ASN A 51 -9.86 -26.35 4.91
CA ASN A 51 -10.15 -27.08 3.67
C ASN A 51 -11.63 -27.02 3.25
N LYS A 52 -12.53 -26.67 4.16
CA LYS A 52 -13.98 -26.54 3.90
C LYS A 52 -14.40 -25.12 3.56
N ILE A 53 -13.77 -24.11 4.16
CA ILE A 53 -14.12 -22.70 3.93
C ILE A 53 -13.58 -22.25 2.56
N PRO A 54 -14.31 -21.41 1.80
CA PRO A 54 -13.80 -20.86 0.54
C PRO A 54 -12.43 -20.18 0.72
N PRO A 55 -11.41 -20.52 -0.07
CA PRO A 55 -10.05 -20.01 0.09
C PRO A 55 -9.93 -18.49 -0.16
N ALA A 56 -10.92 -17.89 -0.84
CA ALA A 56 -10.96 -16.47 -1.17
C ALA A 56 -12.07 -15.71 -0.40
N GLY A 57 -12.44 -16.14 0.80
CA GLY A 57 -13.38 -15.40 1.65
C GLY A 57 -12.88 -13.99 1.95
N HIS A 58 -13.73 -12.98 1.73
CA HIS A 58 -13.42 -11.60 2.10
C HIS A 58 -13.68 -11.40 3.58
N TRP A 59 -12.61 -11.39 4.38
CA TRP A 59 -12.68 -11.06 5.79
C TRP A 59 -12.17 -9.64 6.03
N SER A 60 -12.92 -8.86 6.80
CA SER A 60 -12.56 -7.50 7.19
C SER A 60 -12.98 -7.26 8.64
N ALA A 61 -12.43 -6.23 9.27
CA ALA A 61 -12.86 -5.83 10.60
C ALA A 61 -14.37 -5.49 10.61
N ALA A 62 -15.07 -5.84 11.69
CA ALA A 62 -16.47 -5.52 11.86
C ALA A 62 -16.63 -4.17 12.57
N ILE A 63 -17.48 -3.29 12.05
CA ILE A 63 -17.92 -2.10 12.78
C ILE A 63 -18.93 -2.57 13.83
N ASP A 64 -18.43 -2.82 15.03
CA ASP A 64 -19.15 -3.44 16.15
C ASP A 64 -19.64 -2.41 17.19
N GLY A 65 -19.30 -1.13 17.02
CA GLY A 65 -19.63 -0.08 17.98
C GLY A 65 -18.78 -0.10 19.25
N THR A 66 -17.88 -1.07 19.40
CA THR A 66 -17.09 -1.30 20.62
C THR A 66 -15.60 -1.17 20.33
N PHE A 67 -15.02 -2.11 19.58
CA PHE A 67 -13.63 -2.09 19.16
C PHE A 67 -13.44 -1.20 17.93
N VAL A 68 -14.19 -1.44 16.85
CA VAL A 68 -14.27 -0.54 15.69
C VAL A 68 -15.61 0.19 15.75
N ARG A 69 -15.57 1.39 16.31
CA ARG A 69 -16.78 2.16 16.61
C ARG A 69 -17.42 2.81 15.39
N TYR A 70 -16.60 3.15 14.40
CA TYR A 70 -17.02 3.94 13.26
C TYR A 70 -16.39 3.40 11.98
N ASP A 71 -17.09 3.64 10.89
CA ASP A 71 -16.52 3.54 9.57
C ASP A 71 -15.47 4.62 9.34
N ILE A 72 -14.23 4.22 9.08
CA ILE A 72 -13.12 5.13 8.81
C ILE A 72 -13.00 5.30 7.31
N THR A 73 -13.06 6.55 6.87
CA THR A 73 -12.92 6.94 5.46
C THR A 73 -11.70 7.84 5.28
N ILE A 74 -11.23 8.00 4.04
CA ILE A 74 -10.14 8.92 3.73
C ILE A 74 -10.50 10.35 4.13
N GLY A 75 -11.76 10.78 3.92
CA GLY A 75 -12.23 12.09 4.36
C GLY A 75 -12.02 12.31 5.86
N ILE A 76 -12.44 11.33 6.68
CA ILE A 76 -12.22 11.33 8.14
C ILE A 76 -10.73 11.39 8.48
N LEU A 77 -9.91 10.56 7.83
CA LEU A 77 -8.48 10.52 8.09
C LEU A 77 -7.78 11.82 7.70
N SER A 78 -8.21 12.46 6.61
CA SER A 78 -7.65 13.71 6.10
C SER A 78 -8.09 14.97 6.86
N ASP A 79 -9.22 14.93 7.56
CA ASP A 79 -9.69 16.08 8.34
C ASP A 79 -8.87 16.22 9.64
N PRO A 80 -8.10 17.30 9.82
CA PRO A 80 -7.32 17.51 11.04
C PRO A 80 -8.17 17.74 12.29
N ASN A 81 -9.45 18.05 12.15
CA ASN A 81 -10.37 18.28 13.26
C ASN A 81 -11.17 17.03 13.66
N ASP A 82 -11.05 15.94 12.90
CA ASP A 82 -11.69 14.67 13.19
C ASP A 82 -10.71 13.67 13.79
N ASN A 83 -10.87 13.33 15.07
CA ASN A 83 -9.97 12.41 15.77
C ASN A 83 -10.31 10.93 15.51
N ARG A 84 -11.35 10.60 14.74
CA ARG A 84 -11.65 9.21 14.37
C ARG A 84 -10.54 8.65 13.49
N GLY A 85 -10.00 7.49 13.86
CA GLY A 85 -8.81 6.92 13.23
C GLY A 85 -7.49 7.63 13.57
N LYS A 86 -7.54 8.69 14.38
CA LYS A 86 -6.38 9.47 14.84
C LYS A 86 -6.47 9.65 16.36
N PRO A 87 -6.14 8.63 17.16
CA PRO A 87 -6.35 8.67 18.60
C PRO A 87 -5.46 9.72 19.29
N ASP A 88 -5.96 10.33 20.35
CA ASP A 88 -5.30 11.45 21.05
C ASP A 88 -3.96 11.05 21.69
N TRP A 89 -3.77 9.77 22.03
CA TRP A 89 -2.51 9.24 22.58
C TRP A 89 -1.38 9.19 21.53
N CYS A 90 -1.71 9.21 20.24
CA CYS A 90 -0.73 9.06 19.18
C CYS A 90 -0.12 10.42 18.84
N GLU A 91 1.00 10.79 19.47
CA GLU A 91 1.62 12.10 19.25
C GLU A 91 2.46 12.20 17.97
N GLN A 92 2.77 11.05 17.38
CA GLN A 92 3.84 10.86 16.41
C GLN A 92 3.49 9.69 15.49
N ILE A 93 3.57 9.87 14.17
CA ILE A 93 3.40 8.78 13.20
C ILE A 93 4.52 8.77 12.16
N PHE A 94 4.94 7.58 11.78
CA PHE A 94 5.83 7.36 10.64
C PHE A 94 5.13 6.45 9.63
N VAL A 95 4.80 7.01 8.47
CA VAL A 95 3.96 6.36 7.45
C VAL A 95 4.65 6.40 6.10
N GLY A 96 4.40 5.39 5.28
CA GLY A 96 4.94 5.30 3.93
C GLY A 96 4.42 4.07 3.22
N ASP A 97 4.80 3.98 1.96
CA ASP A 97 4.36 3.02 0.95
C ASP A 97 5.55 2.67 0.05
N ALA A 98 5.39 1.60 -0.72
CA ALA A 98 6.31 1.24 -1.78
C ALA A 98 5.86 1.86 -3.11
N GLU A 99 6.81 2.10 -4.03
CA GLU A 99 6.53 2.61 -5.37
C GLU A 99 5.46 1.77 -6.08
N HIS A 100 5.55 0.45 -5.97
CA HIS A 100 4.71 -0.53 -6.65
C HIS A 100 3.93 -1.41 -5.66
N ASP A 101 3.30 -0.82 -4.64
CA ASP A 101 2.54 -1.55 -3.63
C ASP A 101 1.40 -2.42 -4.19
N ALA A 102 0.82 -2.07 -5.35
CA ALA A 102 -0.23 -2.89 -5.94
C ALA A 102 0.27 -4.23 -6.51
N THR A 103 1.56 -4.55 -6.39
CA THR A 103 2.10 -5.89 -6.65
C THR A 103 1.44 -6.96 -5.77
N CYS A 104 0.97 -6.63 -4.56
CA CYS A 104 0.19 -7.56 -3.73
C CYS A 104 -1.22 -7.86 -4.28
N LEU A 105 -1.69 -7.06 -5.23
CA LEU A 105 -2.96 -7.28 -5.93
C LEU A 105 -2.80 -8.19 -7.16
N HIS A 106 -1.65 -8.88 -7.31
CA HIS A 106 -1.34 -9.69 -8.48
C HIS A 106 -2.49 -10.60 -8.90
N ALA A 107 -2.96 -11.46 -8.01
CA ALA A 107 -4.01 -12.43 -8.31
C ALA A 107 -5.37 -11.81 -8.66
N ARG A 108 -5.59 -10.53 -8.35
CA ARG A 108 -6.86 -9.83 -8.56
C ARG A 108 -6.85 -8.89 -9.76
N VAL A 109 -5.68 -8.34 -10.09
CA VAL A 109 -5.51 -7.28 -11.10
C VAL A 109 -4.49 -7.70 -12.13
N MET A 110 -3.25 -7.98 -11.71
CA MET A 110 -2.12 -8.16 -12.63
C MET A 110 -2.09 -9.52 -13.34
N SER A 111 -2.74 -10.55 -12.79
CA SER A 111 -2.84 -11.87 -13.42
C SER A 111 -4.05 -11.99 -14.37
N LEU A 112 -4.86 -10.93 -14.51
CA LEU A 112 -5.98 -10.94 -15.45
C LEU A 112 -5.47 -10.79 -16.89
N PRO A 113 -6.14 -11.45 -17.85
CA PRO A 113 -5.93 -11.15 -19.26
C PRO A 113 -6.13 -9.66 -19.53
N PRO A 114 -5.33 -9.03 -20.43
CA PRO A 114 -5.45 -7.61 -20.71
C PRO A 114 -6.86 -7.16 -21.08
N THR A 115 -7.60 -7.98 -21.82
CA THR A 115 -8.99 -7.72 -22.21
C THR A 115 -9.93 -7.60 -21.01
N GLU A 116 -9.83 -8.48 -20.02
CA GLU A 116 -10.65 -8.44 -18.81
C GLU A 116 -10.23 -7.31 -17.87
N LEU A 117 -8.93 -7.06 -17.75
CA LEU A 117 -8.42 -5.93 -16.97
C LEU A 117 -8.88 -4.59 -17.56
N MET A 118 -8.83 -4.44 -18.89
CA MET A 118 -9.34 -3.28 -19.60
C MET A 118 -10.84 -3.11 -19.43
N LYS A 119 -11.62 -4.19 -19.54
CA LYS A 119 -13.07 -4.16 -19.30
C LYS A 119 -13.38 -3.69 -17.88
N ARG A 120 -12.61 -4.16 -16.89
CA ARG A 120 -12.76 -3.72 -15.50
C ARG A 120 -12.39 -2.26 -15.31
N LEU A 121 -11.28 -1.81 -15.89
CA LEU A 121 -10.88 -0.41 -15.86
C LEU A 121 -11.95 0.48 -16.50
N HIS A 122 -12.47 0.09 -17.67
CA HIS A 122 -13.53 0.81 -18.38
C HIS A 122 -14.80 0.95 -17.53
N GLY A 123 -15.33 -0.18 -17.02
CA GLY A 123 -16.51 -0.15 -16.16
C GLY A 123 -16.28 0.64 -14.87
N GLY A 124 -15.07 0.61 -14.32
CA GLY A 124 -14.67 1.43 -13.18
C GLY A 124 -14.71 2.92 -13.51
N LEU A 125 -14.08 3.33 -14.61
CA LEU A 125 -14.05 4.73 -15.06
C LEU A 125 -15.46 5.26 -15.35
N GLU A 126 -16.26 4.54 -16.15
CA GLU A 126 -17.62 4.95 -16.52
C GLU A 126 -18.58 5.09 -15.33
N SER A 127 -18.42 4.23 -14.32
CA SER A 127 -19.32 4.26 -13.15
C SER A 127 -18.91 5.29 -12.10
N THR A 128 -17.66 5.76 -12.10
CA THR A 128 -17.10 6.59 -11.02
C THR A 128 -16.75 8.02 -11.44
N LEU A 129 -16.37 8.24 -12.69
CA LEU A 129 -15.81 9.50 -13.19
C LEU A 129 -16.62 10.07 -14.35
N SER A 130 -16.51 11.38 -14.58
CA SER A 130 -16.96 11.98 -15.83
C SER A 130 -16.09 11.52 -17.01
N ILE A 131 -16.58 11.73 -18.24
CA ILE A 131 -15.81 11.44 -19.46
C ILE A 131 -14.47 12.18 -19.44
N SER A 132 -14.48 13.49 -19.16
CA SER A 132 -13.25 14.31 -19.10
C SER A 132 -12.27 13.86 -18.02
N GLN A 133 -12.77 13.44 -16.85
CA GLN A 133 -11.93 12.89 -15.79
C GLN A 133 -11.33 11.54 -16.21
N SER A 134 -12.11 10.68 -16.88
CA SER A 134 -11.65 9.38 -17.36
C SER A 134 -10.55 9.52 -18.41
N GLU A 135 -10.73 10.39 -19.40
CA GLU A 135 -9.71 10.70 -20.41
C GLU A 135 -8.41 11.21 -19.79
N LYS A 136 -8.54 12.03 -18.73
CA LYS A 136 -7.40 12.54 -17.99
C LYS A 136 -6.64 11.43 -17.25
N VAL A 137 -7.34 10.55 -16.53
CA VAL A 137 -6.72 9.37 -15.88
C VAL A 137 -6.00 8.50 -16.90
N LEU A 138 -6.65 8.19 -18.02
CA LEU A 138 -6.06 7.37 -19.08
C LEU A 138 -4.80 8.03 -19.65
N THR A 139 -4.81 9.34 -19.83
CA THR A 139 -3.65 10.08 -20.36
C THR A 139 -2.51 10.15 -19.35
N ASP A 140 -2.80 10.49 -18.10
CA ASP A 140 -1.79 10.67 -17.06
C ASP A 140 -1.06 9.36 -16.69
N TYR A 141 -1.69 8.21 -16.94
CA TYR A 141 -1.10 6.88 -16.78
C TYR A 141 -0.68 6.22 -18.10
N SER A 142 -0.69 6.94 -19.24
CA SER A 142 -0.31 6.40 -20.56
C SER A 142 -1.13 5.18 -21.01
N LEU A 143 -2.40 5.10 -20.61
CA LEU A 143 -3.35 4.04 -20.94
C LEU A 143 -4.21 4.37 -22.19
N THR A 144 -4.18 5.61 -22.70
CA THR A 144 -5.01 6.05 -23.85
C THR A 144 -4.86 5.20 -25.12
N PRO A 145 -3.65 4.89 -25.62
CA PRO A 145 -3.50 4.09 -26.84
C PRO A 145 -4.06 2.67 -26.69
N MET A 146 -4.05 2.16 -25.46
CA MET A 146 -4.51 0.81 -25.11
C MET A 146 -6.03 0.79 -24.92
N TYR A 147 -6.58 1.87 -24.35
CA TYR A 147 -8.02 2.10 -24.27
C TYR A 147 -8.69 2.17 -25.64
N GLN A 148 -8.03 2.79 -26.62
CA GLN A 148 -8.54 2.95 -27.98
C GLN A 148 -8.34 1.69 -28.86
N ASN A 149 -7.52 0.73 -28.44
CA ASN A 149 -7.24 -0.49 -29.19
C ASN A 149 -7.68 -1.76 -28.43
N PRO A 150 -8.96 -2.15 -28.53
CA PRO A 150 -9.48 -3.33 -27.84
C PRO A 150 -8.93 -4.67 -28.38
N ARG A 151 -8.08 -4.66 -29.41
CA ARG A 151 -7.45 -5.86 -29.99
C ARG A 151 -6.13 -6.25 -29.31
N ILE A 152 -5.77 -5.65 -28.17
CA ILE A 152 -4.66 -6.14 -27.34
C ILE A 152 -5.08 -7.49 -26.74
N GLN A 153 -4.89 -8.56 -27.52
CA GLN A 153 -5.19 -9.94 -27.13
C GLN A 153 -4.04 -10.59 -26.36
N SER A 154 -2.83 -10.07 -26.54
CA SER A 154 -1.62 -10.51 -25.84
C SER A 154 -0.74 -9.31 -25.54
N ALA A 155 -0.66 -8.93 -24.27
CA ALA A 155 0.43 -8.10 -23.79
C ALA A 155 1.43 -9.03 -23.12
N GLU A 156 2.71 -8.93 -23.46
CA GLU A 156 3.75 -9.64 -22.72
C GLU A 156 3.63 -9.30 -21.23
N PRO A 157 3.88 -10.25 -20.31
CA PRO A 157 4.11 -9.92 -18.90
C PRO A 157 5.17 -8.81 -18.82
N HIS A 158 4.93 -7.77 -18.02
CA HIS A 158 5.76 -6.56 -17.96
C HIS A 158 5.75 -5.69 -19.22
N SER A 159 4.67 -5.75 -20.01
CA SER A 159 4.40 -4.70 -20.98
C SER A 159 4.10 -3.38 -20.26
N GLN A 160 4.31 -2.27 -20.99
CA GLN A 160 3.96 -0.92 -20.55
C GLN A 160 2.51 -0.83 -20.04
N PHE A 161 1.60 -1.65 -20.55
CA PHE A 161 0.21 -1.71 -20.08
C PHE A 161 0.11 -2.11 -18.61
N TYR A 162 0.75 -3.23 -18.24
CA TYR A 162 0.75 -3.70 -16.86
C TYR A 162 1.46 -2.72 -15.94
N ASP A 163 2.58 -2.13 -16.38
CA ASP A 163 3.27 -1.09 -15.59
C ASP A 163 2.36 0.10 -15.31
N SER A 164 1.67 0.61 -16.33
CA SER A 164 0.72 1.72 -16.20
C SER A 164 -0.45 1.40 -15.27
N VAL A 165 -1.02 0.19 -15.35
CA VAL A 165 -2.10 -0.22 -14.45
C VAL A 165 -1.58 -0.45 -13.02
N LEU A 166 -0.36 -0.96 -12.86
CA LEU A 166 0.29 -1.14 -11.57
C LEU A 166 0.55 0.20 -10.88
N GLU A 167 1.05 1.20 -11.62
CA GLU A 167 1.21 2.57 -11.14
C GLU A 167 -0.15 3.14 -10.71
N LEU A 168 -1.19 3.01 -11.54
CA LEU A 168 -2.54 3.49 -11.21
C LEU A 168 -3.09 2.82 -9.96
N ALA A 169 -3.01 1.49 -9.86
CA ALA A 169 -3.50 0.76 -8.70
C ALA A 169 -2.70 1.09 -7.43
N SER A 170 -1.38 1.27 -7.54
CA SER A 170 -0.52 1.65 -6.40
C SER A 170 -0.88 3.04 -5.90
N ASP A 171 -1.08 3.98 -6.82
CA ASP A 171 -1.47 5.34 -6.47
C ASP A 171 -2.88 5.36 -5.84
N LEU A 172 -3.87 4.69 -6.45
CA LEU A 172 -5.26 4.63 -5.98
C LEU A 172 -5.43 3.92 -4.62
N ARG A 173 -4.70 2.84 -4.37
CA ARG A 173 -4.93 1.99 -3.18
C ARG A 173 -3.98 2.27 -2.03
N PHE A 174 -2.79 2.79 -2.29
CA PHE A 174 -1.76 2.92 -1.25
C PHE A 174 -1.27 4.35 -1.11
N HIS A 175 -0.78 4.94 -2.19
CA HIS A 175 -0.14 6.24 -2.13
C HIS A 175 -1.11 7.35 -1.72
N LEU A 176 -2.25 7.46 -2.41
CA LEU A 176 -3.25 8.50 -2.17
C LEU A 176 -3.83 8.44 -0.74
N PRO A 177 -4.32 7.28 -0.24
CA PRO A 177 -4.76 7.16 1.16
C PRO A 177 -3.69 7.58 2.16
N LYS A 178 -2.44 7.15 1.96
CA LYS A 178 -1.33 7.49 2.87
C LYS A 178 -0.99 8.98 2.86
N VAL A 179 -1.02 9.65 1.71
CA VAL A 179 -0.84 11.11 1.66
C VAL A 179 -1.95 11.80 2.45
N LYS A 180 -3.20 11.38 2.29
CA LYS A 180 -4.35 11.94 3.00
C LYS A 180 -4.32 11.69 4.50
N LEU A 181 -3.89 10.50 4.91
CA LEU A 181 -3.62 10.18 6.32
C LEU A 181 -2.55 11.12 6.90
N ALA A 182 -1.44 11.31 6.18
CA ALA A 182 -0.36 12.18 6.61
C ALA A 182 -0.79 13.64 6.74
N GLU A 183 -1.58 14.16 5.79
CA GLU A 183 -2.16 15.51 5.84
C GLU A 183 -3.00 15.73 7.10
N GLY A 184 -3.89 14.78 7.41
CA GLY A 184 -4.76 14.88 8.57
C GLY A 184 -4.01 14.78 9.90
N PHE A 185 -2.92 14.01 9.97
CA PHE A 185 -2.07 13.96 11.16
C PHE A 185 -1.21 15.22 11.30
N ALA A 186 -0.50 15.65 10.25
CA ALA A 186 0.39 16.82 10.31
C ALA A 186 -0.33 18.10 10.74
N ASN A 187 -1.60 18.25 10.36
CA ASN A 187 -2.41 19.42 10.69
C ASN A 187 -3.29 19.24 11.94
N ARG A 188 -3.17 18.12 12.68
CA ARG A 188 -3.98 17.87 13.87
C ARG A 188 -3.37 18.52 15.11
N ARG A 189 -4.22 19.25 15.84
CA ARG A 189 -3.90 19.81 17.15
C ARG A 189 -4.22 18.81 18.25
N LEU A 190 -3.24 18.53 19.10
CA LEU A 190 -3.45 17.77 20.33
C LEU A 190 -3.89 18.75 21.42
N THR A 191 -5.10 18.57 21.93
CA THR A 191 -5.53 19.23 23.17
C THR A 191 -5.10 18.35 24.33
N GLY A 192 -4.06 18.75 25.05
CA GLY A 192 -3.54 17.98 26.19
C GLY A 192 -4.65 17.59 27.17
N SER A 193 -4.79 16.30 27.45
CA SER A 193 -5.69 15.74 28.45
C SER A 193 -5.02 15.78 29.83
N GLY A 194 -4.86 16.98 30.40
CA GLY A 194 -4.25 17.15 31.71
C GLY A 194 -4.46 18.52 32.33
N LEU A 195 -4.58 18.56 33.67
CA LEU A 195 -4.75 19.76 34.51
C LEU A 195 -3.54 20.73 34.51
N ALA A 196 -2.46 20.40 33.81
CA ALA A 196 -1.29 21.26 33.66
C ALA A 196 -1.31 21.93 32.28
N LYS A 197 -1.33 23.28 32.28
CA LYS A 197 -1.19 24.22 31.15
C LYS A 197 -1.31 23.62 29.73
N LYS A 198 -2.41 23.99 29.06
CA LYS A 198 -2.67 23.77 27.62
C LYS A 198 -1.53 24.30 26.73
N GLU A 199 -0.49 23.52 26.53
CA GLU A 199 0.38 23.70 25.37
C GLU A 199 -0.28 22.99 24.19
N THR A 200 -0.64 23.76 23.18
CA THR A 200 -1.11 23.21 21.90
C THR A 200 0.08 22.56 21.22
N LYS A 201 0.15 21.22 21.26
CA LYS A 201 1.16 20.44 20.54
C LYS A 201 0.56 19.96 19.22
N TRP A 202 1.30 20.10 18.13
CA TRP A 202 0.95 19.50 16.86
C TRP A 202 1.44 18.07 16.84
N THR A 203 0.69 17.19 16.18
CA THR A 203 1.18 15.83 15.93
C THR A 203 2.35 15.90 14.96
N LYS A 204 3.43 15.15 15.21
CA LYS A 204 4.51 15.03 14.23
C LYS A 204 4.18 13.91 13.25
N CYS A 205 4.29 14.20 11.96
CA CYS A 205 4.01 13.23 10.91
C CYS A 205 5.22 13.10 9.99
N TRP A 206 5.82 11.91 9.97
CA TRP A 206 6.91 11.58 9.08
C TRP A 206 6.44 10.71 7.93
N ARG A 207 6.99 10.98 6.74
CA ARG A 207 6.73 10.22 5.53
C ARG A 207 8.00 9.55 5.01
N TYR A 208 7.88 8.30 4.59
CA TYR A 208 8.86 7.64 3.74
C TYR A 208 8.23 7.10 2.46
N GLU A 209 9.06 6.84 1.46
CA GLU A 209 8.67 6.21 0.20
C GLU A 209 9.77 5.23 -0.19
N TYR A 210 9.40 3.97 -0.39
CA TYR A 210 10.34 2.92 -0.74
C TYR A 210 10.41 2.75 -2.26
N HIS A 211 11.60 2.99 -2.82
CA HIS A 211 11.89 3.04 -4.26
C HIS A 211 13.07 2.15 -4.64
N GLN A 212 13.47 1.21 -3.76
CA GLN A 212 14.66 0.40 -4.01
C GLN A 212 14.48 -0.46 -5.27
N SER A 213 15.12 0.03 -6.32
CA SER A 213 15.28 -0.60 -7.63
C SER A 213 16.74 -0.40 -8.06
N LEU A 214 17.23 -1.26 -8.97
CA LEU A 214 18.53 -1.11 -9.62
C LEU A 214 18.28 -0.39 -10.93
N GLN A 215 18.66 0.88 -11.04
CA GLN A 215 18.44 1.66 -12.26
C GLN A 215 19.60 1.54 -13.26
N GLU A 216 20.78 1.07 -12.83
CA GLU A 216 21.94 0.92 -13.70
C GLU A 216 21.81 -0.28 -14.65
N ARG A 217 21.51 0.02 -15.93
CA ARG A 217 21.32 -0.93 -17.04
C ARG A 217 22.41 -2.00 -17.19
N GLN A 218 23.65 -1.71 -16.75
CA GLN A 218 24.76 -2.67 -16.86
C GLN A 218 24.72 -3.76 -15.78
N LEU A 219 24.13 -3.51 -14.60
CA LEU A 219 23.97 -4.50 -13.53
C LEU A 219 22.62 -5.25 -13.61
N THR A 220 21.59 -4.61 -14.18
CA THR A 220 20.24 -5.19 -14.34
C THR A 220 20.15 -6.36 -15.31
N LEU A 221 21.15 -6.56 -16.19
CA LEU A 221 21.16 -7.71 -17.10
C LEU A 221 21.42 -9.05 -16.37
N ARG A 222 21.87 -9.03 -15.11
CA ARG A 222 22.14 -10.24 -14.32
C ARG A 222 21.56 -10.24 -12.91
N PHE A 223 21.26 -9.08 -12.32
CA PHE A 223 20.78 -8.99 -10.94
C PHE A 223 19.55 -8.10 -10.84
N LYS A 224 18.49 -8.65 -10.21
CA LYS A 224 17.20 -7.99 -10.08
C LYS A 224 17.06 -7.38 -8.68
N PRO A 225 16.49 -6.16 -8.54
CA PRO A 225 16.45 -5.42 -7.28
C PRO A 225 15.63 -6.08 -6.16
N ASN A 226 14.63 -6.86 -6.53
CA ASN A 226 14.04 -7.82 -5.61
C ASN A 226 14.84 -9.13 -5.74
N PRO A 227 15.59 -9.52 -4.69
CA PRO A 227 16.43 -10.72 -4.75
C PRO A 227 15.61 -12.02 -4.74
N ILE A 228 14.27 -11.94 -4.72
CA ILE A 228 13.39 -13.08 -4.96
C ILE A 228 13.47 -13.46 -6.45
N LEU A 229 14.37 -14.40 -6.74
CA LEU A 229 14.56 -15.01 -8.06
C LEU A 229 13.26 -15.69 -8.53
N GLY A 230 12.94 -15.54 -9.83
CA GLY A 230 11.74 -16.14 -10.43
C GLY A 230 10.43 -15.38 -10.18
N SER A 231 10.45 -14.32 -9.37
CA SER A 231 9.27 -13.44 -9.24
C SER A 231 9.07 -12.62 -10.52
N ASN A 232 7.83 -12.57 -11.00
CA ASN A 232 7.41 -11.59 -12.02
C ASN A 232 7.71 -10.17 -11.52
N PHE A 233 7.70 -9.91 -10.22
CA PHE A 233 7.88 -8.57 -9.68
C PHE A 233 9.32 -8.16 -9.40
N SER A 234 10.26 -8.81 -10.06
CA SER A 234 11.66 -8.74 -9.66
C SER A 234 12.33 -7.38 -9.93
N ASN A 235 11.74 -6.55 -10.80
CA ASN A 235 12.18 -5.20 -11.13
C ASN A 235 11.44 -4.08 -10.40
N TYR A 236 10.46 -4.40 -9.55
CA TYR A 236 9.67 -3.40 -8.84
C TYR A 236 10.09 -3.30 -7.38
N ALA A 237 9.99 -2.09 -6.84
CA ALA A 237 9.90 -1.87 -5.40
C ALA A 237 8.50 -2.30 -4.92
N GLY A 238 8.33 -3.60 -4.68
CA GLY A 238 7.04 -4.25 -4.43
C GLY A 238 6.56 -4.15 -2.98
N HIS A 239 5.30 -4.52 -2.77
CA HIS A 239 4.66 -4.56 -1.46
C HIS A 239 5.43 -5.45 -0.48
N GLU A 240 5.64 -4.96 0.74
CA GLU A 240 6.35 -5.63 1.84
C GLU A 240 7.85 -5.90 1.56
N GLN A 241 8.39 -5.49 0.41
CA GLN A 241 9.81 -5.67 0.13
C GLN A 241 10.66 -4.83 1.09
N GLU A 242 10.17 -3.65 1.46
CA GLU A 242 10.79 -2.77 2.45
C GLU A 242 10.82 -3.41 3.84
N LEU A 243 9.85 -4.27 4.19
CA LEU A 243 9.88 -5.04 5.45
C LEU A 243 11.00 -6.06 5.45
N ALA A 244 11.25 -6.72 4.32
CA ALA A 244 12.33 -7.70 4.22
C ALA A 244 13.72 -7.04 4.34
N PHE A 245 13.90 -5.80 3.88
CA PHE A 245 15.10 -5.02 4.16
C PHE A 245 15.17 -4.55 5.62
N LEU A 246 14.09 -4.00 6.15
CA LEU A 246 13.98 -3.51 7.53
C LEU A 246 14.32 -4.61 8.55
N LEU A 247 13.79 -5.82 8.34
CA LEU A 247 14.01 -6.98 9.19
C LEU A 247 15.30 -7.74 8.86
N GLN A 248 16.09 -7.25 7.89
CA GLN A 248 17.36 -7.85 7.48
C GLN A 248 17.23 -9.31 7.02
N ASN A 249 16.14 -9.63 6.32
CA ASN A 249 15.89 -10.97 5.78
C ASN A 249 16.73 -11.29 4.54
N PHE A 250 17.15 -10.28 3.77
CA PHE A 250 17.89 -10.49 2.52
C PHE A 250 19.35 -10.94 2.66
N PRO A 251 20.14 -10.49 3.66
CA PRO A 251 21.44 -11.09 3.96
C PRO A 251 21.39 -12.63 4.09
N ALA A 252 20.30 -13.18 4.64
CA ALA A 252 20.08 -14.63 4.74
C ALA A 252 19.61 -15.29 3.43
N LEU A 253 19.06 -14.52 2.48
CA LEU A 253 18.60 -15.00 1.18
C LEU A 253 19.72 -15.06 0.12
N SER A 254 20.85 -14.39 0.36
CA SER A 254 22.03 -14.39 -0.52
C SER A 254 22.64 -15.79 -0.74
N SER A 255 22.34 -16.75 0.15
CA SER A 255 22.71 -18.16 0.03
C SER A 255 21.78 -19.01 -0.84
N PHE A 256 20.61 -18.49 -1.28
CA PHE A 256 19.62 -19.23 -2.06
C PHE A 256 19.63 -18.89 -3.56
N SER A 257 20.80 -18.97 -4.20
CA SER A 257 20.88 -18.91 -5.67
C SER A 257 20.53 -20.28 -6.28
N HIS A 258 19.30 -20.41 -6.80
CA HIS A 258 18.89 -21.60 -7.58
C HIS A 258 19.56 -21.65 -8.97
N SER A 259 20.25 -20.59 -9.38
CA SER A 259 20.98 -20.50 -10.66
C SER A 259 22.49 -20.75 -10.51
N GLY A 260 22.97 -21.10 -9.31
CA GLY A 260 24.39 -21.35 -9.04
C GLY A 260 25.29 -20.09 -9.08
N HIS A 261 24.70 -18.90 -9.23
CA HIS A 261 25.42 -17.63 -9.25
C HIS A 261 24.91 -16.75 -8.10
N SER A 262 25.70 -16.66 -7.02
CA SER A 262 25.44 -15.67 -5.97
C SER A 262 25.61 -14.25 -6.54
N PRO A 263 24.87 -13.25 -6.02
CA PRO A 263 25.16 -11.86 -6.34
C PRO A 263 26.63 -11.52 -6.04
N PRO A 264 27.27 -10.59 -6.78
CA PRO A 264 28.59 -10.09 -6.44
C PRO A 264 28.62 -9.63 -4.97
N HIS A 265 29.75 -9.86 -4.29
CA HIS A 265 29.93 -9.52 -2.88
C HIS A 265 29.51 -8.07 -2.59
N GLU A 266 29.87 -7.13 -3.47
CA GLU A 266 29.51 -5.71 -3.37
C GLU A 266 27.99 -5.49 -3.29
N ILE A 267 27.19 -6.23 -4.08
CA ILE A 267 25.73 -6.11 -4.05
C ILE A 267 25.17 -6.65 -2.73
N GLN A 268 25.76 -7.73 -2.20
CA GLN A 268 25.35 -8.31 -0.91
C GLN A 268 25.67 -7.35 0.23
N GLU A 269 26.85 -6.72 0.22
CA GLU A 269 27.25 -5.71 1.19
C GLU A 269 26.32 -4.49 1.14
N LYS A 270 26.07 -3.92 -0.04
CA LYS A 270 25.12 -2.80 -0.22
C LYS A 270 23.72 -3.16 0.25
N THR A 271 23.24 -4.37 -0.05
CA THR A 271 21.94 -4.87 0.40
C THR A 271 21.86 -4.98 1.92
N ALA A 272 22.90 -5.53 2.56
CA ALA A 272 22.96 -5.67 4.01
C ALA A 272 23.08 -4.30 4.70
N GLU A 273 23.91 -3.41 4.17
CA GLU A 273 24.08 -2.05 4.67
C GLU A 273 22.79 -1.25 4.55
N PHE A 274 22.10 -1.30 3.40
CA PHE A 274 20.82 -0.66 3.20
C PHE A 274 19.77 -1.15 4.20
N GLY A 275 19.67 -2.46 4.46
CA GLY A 275 18.79 -3.02 5.49
C GLY A 275 19.11 -2.53 6.91
N LYS A 276 20.39 -2.49 7.29
CA LYS A 276 20.84 -1.93 8.58
C LYS A 276 20.50 -0.44 8.70
N ASN A 277 20.68 0.30 7.62
CA ASN A 277 20.37 1.71 7.52
C ASN A 277 18.86 1.96 7.65
N MET A 278 18.02 1.15 7.00
CA MET A 278 16.57 1.16 7.22
C MET A 278 16.24 0.88 8.69
N ALA A 279 16.77 -0.20 9.29
CA ALA A 279 16.53 -0.49 10.70
C ALA A 279 16.90 0.68 11.63
N ALA A 280 18.03 1.36 11.37
CA ALA A 280 18.44 2.52 12.15
C ALA A 280 17.42 3.69 12.09
N VAL A 281 16.78 3.93 10.94
CA VAL A 281 15.72 4.94 10.80
C VAL A 281 14.53 4.63 11.72
N TRP A 282 14.06 3.38 11.72
CA TRP A 282 12.92 2.97 12.55
C TRP A 282 13.26 2.94 14.04
N ILE A 283 14.48 2.51 14.40
CA ILE A 283 14.98 2.55 15.78
C ILE A 283 15.04 4.00 16.26
N GLY A 284 15.60 4.91 15.48
CA GLY A 284 15.65 6.35 15.83
C GLY A 284 14.25 6.93 16.05
N PHE A 285 13.31 6.61 15.16
CA PHE A 285 11.91 7.02 15.33
C PHE A 285 11.31 6.48 16.64
N ALA A 286 11.47 5.19 16.92
CA ALA A 286 10.94 4.54 18.12
C ALA A 286 11.53 5.10 19.43
N HIS A 287 12.79 5.52 19.40
CA HIS A 287 13.47 6.16 20.55
C HIS A 287 13.21 7.67 20.67
N GLY A 288 12.36 8.24 19.80
CA GLY A 288 12.02 9.66 19.82
C GLY A 288 13.13 10.58 19.29
N GLU A 289 14.14 10.01 18.63
CA GLU A 289 15.20 10.75 17.96
C GLU A 289 14.68 11.43 16.67
N GLY A 290 13.52 10.99 16.17
CA GLY A 290 12.99 11.35 14.85
C GLY A 290 13.51 10.42 13.77
N ILE A 291 13.35 10.79 12.51
CA ILE A 291 13.96 10.07 11.39
C ILE A 291 15.12 10.89 10.81
N HIS A 292 16.21 10.20 10.49
CA HIS A 292 17.45 10.80 9.99
C HIS A 292 17.97 9.95 8.84
N SER A 293 18.64 10.58 7.88
CA SER A 293 19.39 9.83 6.88
C SER A 293 20.58 9.16 7.57
N PRO A 294 20.85 7.87 7.30
CA PRO A 294 22.05 7.18 7.78
C PRO A 294 23.31 7.99 7.44
N GLY A 295 24.22 8.12 8.41
CA GLY A 295 25.47 8.88 8.24
C GLY A 295 25.38 10.38 8.55
N ASN A 296 24.19 10.93 8.81
CA ASN A 296 24.04 12.38 9.04
C ASN A 296 23.10 12.73 10.21
N ARG A 297 23.43 12.25 11.42
CA ARG A 297 22.64 12.47 12.65
C ARG A 297 22.59 13.93 13.12
N ASN A 298 23.50 14.78 12.64
CA ASN A 298 23.65 16.16 13.11
C ASN A 298 22.83 17.17 12.31
N GLN A 299 22.29 16.76 11.16
CA GLN A 299 21.52 17.65 10.32
C GLN A 299 20.04 17.50 10.69
N LYS A 300 19.47 18.54 11.31
CA LYS A 300 18.01 18.66 11.54
C LYS A 300 17.33 18.83 10.19
N GLU A 301 17.23 17.77 9.40
CA GLU A 301 16.82 17.91 8.00
C GLU A 301 15.33 18.01 7.79
N GLN A 302 14.50 17.77 8.81
CA GLN A 302 13.10 17.47 8.54
C GLN A 302 12.09 18.40 9.19
N THR A 303 11.34 19.04 8.31
CA THR A 303 10.03 19.64 8.54
C THR A 303 8.95 18.70 7.99
N ASP A 304 7.69 18.96 8.32
CA ASP A 304 6.53 18.20 7.80
C ASP A 304 6.44 18.21 6.26
N ASP A 305 7.28 18.98 5.55
CA ASP A 305 7.29 19.17 4.10
C ASP A 305 8.31 18.34 3.33
N LYS A 306 9.07 17.49 4.02
CA LYS A 306 10.01 16.57 3.37
C LYS A 306 9.62 15.12 3.51
N VAL A 307 9.98 14.34 2.49
CA VAL A 307 9.73 12.91 2.39
C VAL A 307 11.06 12.17 2.33
N LEU A 308 11.22 11.12 3.14
CA LEU A 308 12.38 10.25 3.10
C LEU A 308 12.22 9.23 1.97
N VAL A 309 13.00 9.34 0.91
CA VAL A 309 13.04 8.34 -0.15
C VAL A 309 14.14 7.33 0.16
N MET A 310 13.76 6.06 0.18
CA MET A 310 14.66 4.92 0.42
C MET A 310 14.81 4.16 -0.89
N GLY A 311 15.94 4.33 -1.55
CA GLY A 311 16.19 3.93 -2.93
C GLY A 311 15.88 5.03 -3.95
N PRO A 312 16.09 4.79 -5.24
CA PRO A 312 16.75 3.62 -5.82
C PRO A 312 18.24 3.51 -5.41
N ASN A 313 18.91 2.44 -5.85
CA ASN A 313 20.36 2.28 -5.73
C ASN A 313 20.92 2.30 -4.29
N TYR A 314 20.14 1.86 -3.32
CA TYR A 314 20.53 1.76 -1.90
C TYR A 314 20.79 3.11 -1.22
N GLU A 315 20.25 4.20 -1.77
CA GLU A 315 20.43 5.55 -1.25
C GLU A 315 19.29 5.99 -0.33
N PHE A 316 19.57 6.95 0.55
CA PHE A 316 18.57 7.62 1.38
C PHE A 316 18.63 9.12 1.12
N LYS A 317 17.50 9.75 0.81
CA LYS A 317 17.45 11.20 0.65
C LYS A 317 16.15 11.78 1.18
N PHE A 318 16.23 12.99 1.73
CA PHE A 318 15.06 13.81 1.98
C PHE A 318 14.83 14.75 0.80
N VAL A 319 13.64 14.69 0.23
CA VAL A 319 13.20 15.58 -0.86
C VAL A 319 11.95 16.34 -0.44
N ALA A 320 11.70 17.51 -1.02
CA ALA A 320 10.43 18.22 -0.81
C ALA A 320 9.26 17.40 -1.37
N LYS A 321 8.04 17.55 -0.82
CA LYS A 321 6.85 16.83 -1.30
C LYS A 321 6.59 17.02 -2.81
N ASP A 322 6.67 18.25 -3.30
CA ASP A 322 6.41 18.58 -4.71
C ASP A 322 7.52 18.05 -5.63
N GLU A 323 8.77 18.09 -5.15
CA GLU A 323 9.91 17.48 -5.82
C GLU A 323 9.74 15.96 -5.92
N TYR A 324 9.34 15.31 -4.82
CA TYR A 324 9.05 13.89 -4.81
C TYR A 324 7.97 13.53 -5.85
N ASN A 325 6.83 14.22 -5.83
CA ASN A 325 5.74 13.92 -6.75
C ASN A 325 6.18 14.10 -8.22
N ARG A 326 6.97 15.14 -8.52
CA ARG A 326 7.50 15.37 -9.86
C ARG A 326 8.50 14.29 -10.30
N GLU A 327 9.48 13.97 -9.47
CA GLU A 327 10.58 13.06 -9.83
C GLU A 327 10.17 11.59 -9.80
N TYR A 328 9.42 11.17 -8.78
CA TYR A 328 9.14 9.76 -8.51
C TYR A 328 7.76 9.32 -8.95
N ARG A 329 6.80 10.24 -9.01
CA ARG A 329 5.41 9.94 -9.39
C ARG A 329 4.99 10.63 -10.68
N LYS A 330 5.92 11.26 -11.40
CA LYS A 330 5.70 11.95 -12.71
C LYS A 330 4.56 12.99 -12.66
N GLY A 331 4.34 13.59 -11.49
CA GLY A 331 3.26 14.54 -11.26
C GLY A 331 1.86 13.93 -11.24
N ARG A 332 1.70 12.60 -11.35
CA ARG A 332 0.37 11.96 -11.50
C ARG A 332 -0.54 12.21 -10.30
N VAL A 333 0.04 12.31 -9.12
CA VAL A 333 -0.75 12.35 -7.89
C VAL A 333 -1.44 13.70 -7.70
N GLU A 334 -0.73 14.81 -7.94
CA GLU A 334 -1.32 16.17 -8.05
C GLU A 334 -2.46 16.22 -9.06
N LYS A 335 -2.23 15.65 -10.24
CA LYS A 335 -3.23 15.65 -11.31
C LYS A 335 -4.49 14.84 -10.96
N LEU A 336 -4.37 13.77 -10.18
CA LEU A 336 -5.53 13.06 -9.65
C LEU A 336 -6.24 13.90 -8.57
N TRP A 337 -5.50 14.53 -7.68
CA TRP A 337 -6.04 15.30 -6.56
C TRP A 337 -6.82 16.54 -6.98
N GLU A 338 -6.30 17.30 -7.95
CA GLU A 338 -6.88 18.61 -8.31
C GLU A 338 -8.24 18.49 -9.01
N HIS A 339 -8.53 17.35 -9.62
CA HIS A 339 -9.68 17.22 -10.53
C HIS A 339 -10.67 16.13 -10.15
N ILE A 340 -10.33 15.25 -9.20
CA ILE A 340 -11.16 14.11 -8.81
C ILE A 340 -11.36 14.10 -7.28
N PRO A 341 -12.61 14.29 -6.78
CA PRO A 341 -12.91 14.17 -5.37
C PRO A 341 -12.50 12.80 -4.81
N TRP A 342 -12.09 12.77 -3.54
CA TRP A 342 -11.43 11.57 -3.02
C TRP A 342 -12.29 10.31 -3.03
N GLN A 343 -13.60 10.50 -2.86
CA GLN A 343 -14.59 9.43 -2.88
C GLN A 343 -14.56 8.69 -4.21
N ARG A 344 -14.38 9.42 -5.31
CA ARG A 344 -14.42 8.88 -6.67
C ARG A 344 -13.19 8.06 -6.99
N TRP A 345 -11.99 8.53 -6.61
CA TRP A 345 -10.79 7.72 -6.81
C TRP A 345 -10.77 6.50 -5.91
N PHE A 346 -11.29 6.60 -4.67
CA PHE A 346 -11.39 5.43 -3.79
C PHE A 346 -12.33 4.38 -4.38
N GLU A 347 -13.49 4.81 -4.88
CA GLU A 347 -14.45 3.96 -5.57
C GLU A 347 -13.83 3.32 -6.82
N LEU A 348 -13.11 4.07 -7.65
CA LEU A 348 -12.38 3.54 -8.81
C LEU A 348 -11.36 2.47 -8.39
N GLY A 349 -10.64 2.70 -7.29
CA GLY A 349 -9.72 1.73 -6.71
C GLY A 349 -10.40 0.43 -6.26
N GLU A 350 -11.57 0.52 -5.59
CA GLU A 350 -12.36 -0.67 -5.21
C GLU A 350 -12.82 -1.44 -6.45
N LYS A 351 -13.33 -0.73 -7.48
CA LYS A 351 -13.76 -1.35 -8.74
C LYS A 351 -12.62 -2.04 -9.49
N LEU A 352 -11.43 -1.42 -9.55
CA LEU A 352 -10.25 -2.01 -10.19
C LEU A 352 -9.79 -3.28 -9.46
N GLN A 353 -9.85 -3.31 -8.14
CA GLN A 353 -9.54 -4.48 -7.31
C GLN A 353 -10.61 -5.59 -7.42
N GLY A 354 -11.77 -5.30 -8.03
CA GLY A 354 -12.90 -6.23 -8.15
C GLY A 354 -13.73 -6.34 -6.87
N CYS A 355 -13.86 -5.24 -6.12
CA CYS A 355 -14.64 -5.14 -4.89
C CYS A 355 -15.90 -4.29 -5.04
#